data_AF-A0A934AJ62-F1
#
_entry.id   AF-A0A934AJ62-F1
#
_cell.length_a   1.000
_cell.length_b   1.000
_cell.length_c   1.000
_cell.angle_alpha   90.00
_cell.angle_beta   90.00
_cell.angle_gamma   90.00
#
_symmetry.space_group_name_H-M   'P 1'
#
loop_
_entity.id
_entity.type
_entity.pdbx_description
1 polymer ?
#
loop_
_entity_poly.entity_id
_entity_poly.type
_entity_poly.pdbx_seq_one_letter_code
_entity_poly.pdbx_strand_id
1 'polypeptide(L)'
;MKRFLRAGVWACLLVPSLLSSAARAEGPLDDRITDAISAAQAGGFLAPAELQPMPAAAEPAVAAYERGRDEIRAFEDGDWTFESEARSAMEQTKTGLTNAGFSVVSAQVYKRSEFPWPYFYKVEFISPNGYHYQFKTHQQGEWTFESEARSAMEQAVAGFKNSGYSVISGQVFKRSDYPWHYYYKIVYVVLRDDYPHPQPPQDEMQVLNGGPYKHEDQARSAMRERKAGLERAGYVVISAEIVRLPWPKAYFFRIEYTKRQGHDGPRYPRPRGR
;
A
#
# COMPACT_ATOMS: atom_id res chain seq x y z
N MET A 1 -28.84 -40.00 -4.82
CA MET A 1 -29.28 -39.97 -6.24
C MET A 1 -30.40 -38.96 -6.40
N LYS A 2 -30.14 -37.80 -7.03
CA LYS A 2 -31.09 -37.04 -7.88
C LYS A 2 -30.34 -35.84 -8.47
N ARG A 3 -30.13 -35.91 -9.78
CA ARG A 3 -29.50 -34.91 -10.64
C ARG A 3 -30.52 -33.80 -10.94
N PHE A 4 -30.07 -32.56 -11.03
CA PHE A 4 -30.74 -31.54 -11.83
C PHE A 4 -29.72 -30.85 -12.74
N LEU A 5 -29.88 -31.11 -14.04
CA LEU A 5 -29.28 -30.36 -15.14
C LEU A 5 -30.08 -29.07 -15.36
N ARG A 6 -29.39 -28.00 -15.75
CA ARG A 6 -29.80 -26.91 -16.66
C ARG A 6 -28.53 -26.06 -16.92
N ALA A 7 -27.83 -26.17 -18.04
CA ALA A 7 -28.13 -25.78 -19.42
C ALA A 7 -28.19 -24.26 -19.65
N GLY A 8 -27.20 -23.76 -20.41
CA GLY A 8 -27.30 -22.63 -21.34
C GLY A 8 -26.91 -21.26 -20.81
N VAL A 9 -25.77 -20.72 -21.26
CA VAL A 9 -25.68 -19.61 -22.25
C VAL A 9 -24.21 -19.52 -22.69
N TRP A 10 -23.95 -19.80 -23.97
CA TRP A 10 -22.72 -19.44 -24.66
C TRP A 10 -22.99 -18.16 -25.44
N ALA A 11 -22.27 -17.09 -25.13
CA ALA A 11 -22.26 -15.85 -25.91
C ALA A 11 -20.89 -15.71 -26.57
N CYS A 12 -20.82 -16.03 -27.87
CA CYS A 12 -19.70 -15.69 -28.73
C CYS A 12 -19.74 -14.20 -29.02
N LEU A 13 -18.77 -13.43 -28.51
CA LEU A 13 -18.50 -12.07 -28.97
C LEU A 13 -17.37 -12.13 -30.01
N LEU A 14 -17.76 -11.86 -31.25
CA LEU A 14 -16.88 -11.55 -32.37
C LEU A 14 -16.19 -10.20 -32.10
N VAL A 15 -14.85 -10.21 -32.07
CA VAL A 15 -14.04 -8.98 -32.14
C VAL A 15 -13.54 -8.83 -33.57
N PRO A 16 -13.82 -7.72 -34.26
CA PRO A 16 -13.25 -7.45 -35.57
C PRO A 16 -11.77 -7.05 -35.46
N SER A 17 -10.94 -7.76 -36.22
CA SER A 17 -9.53 -7.50 -36.46
C SER A 17 -9.36 -6.19 -37.25
N LEU A 18 -8.87 -5.13 -36.60
CA LEU A 18 -8.35 -3.95 -37.31
C LEU A 18 -6.84 -4.09 -37.47
N LEU A 19 -6.45 -4.61 -38.63
CA LEU A 19 -5.13 -4.37 -39.22
C LEU A 19 -5.04 -2.88 -39.56
N SER A 20 -4.13 -2.16 -38.91
CA SER A 20 -3.72 -0.83 -39.37
C SER A 20 -2.22 -0.85 -39.65
N SER A 21 -1.92 -0.71 -40.93
CA SER A 21 -0.60 -0.59 -41.55
C SER A 21 0.16 0.62 -40.99
N ALA A 22 1.33 0.38 -40.39
CA ALA A 22 2.30 1.44 -40.11
C ALA A 22 3.27 1.51 -41.28
N ALA A 23 3.03 2.48 -42.17
CA ALA A 23 3.96 2.86 -43.21
C ALA A 23 5.23 3.44 -42.59
N ARG A 24 6.37 2.82 -42.90
CA ARG A 24 7.71 3.25 -42.53
C ARG A 24 8.12 4.37 -43.51
N ALA A 25 8.10 5.61 -43.05
CA ALA A 25 8.64 6.74 -43.80
C ALA A 25 10.17 6.75 -43.62
N GLU A 26 10.89 6.26 -44.62
CA GLU A 26 12.32 6.53 -44.78
C GLU A 26 12.45 7.94 -45.37
N GLY A 27 12.73 8.92 -44.50
CA GLY A 27 13.15 10.25 -44.93
C GLY A 27 14.64 10.24 -45.29
N PRO A 28 15.07 11.00 -46.32
CA PRO A 28 16.47 11.08 -46.72
C PRO A 28 17.31 11.69 -45.58
N LEU A 29 18.49 11.10 -45.37
CA LEU A 29 19.52 11.62 -44.49
C LEU A 29 19.85 13.05 -44.91
N ASP A 30 19.72 13.99 -43.96
CA ASP A 30 19.91 15.42 -44.13
C ASP A 30 21.37 15.70 -44.55
N ASP A 31 21.58 16.19 -45.78
CA ASP A 31 22.88 16.54 -46.38
C ASP A 31 23.71 17.54 -45.53
N ARG A 32 23.06 18.16 -44.53
CA ARG A 32 23.67 19.08 -43.56
C ARG A 32 24.69 18.44 -42.61
N ILE A 33 24.66 17.12 -42.42
CA ILE A 33 25.66 16.44 -41.56
C ILE A 33 27.01 16.33 -42.29
N THR A 34 27.00 16.19 -43.61
CA THR A 34 28.21 16.06 -44.43
C THR A 34 28.99 17.38 -44.57
N ASP A 35 28.29 18.51 -44.60
CA ASP A 35 28.93 19.84 -44.66
C ASP A 35 29.60 20.22 -43.33
N ALA A 36 29.04 19.79 -42.20
CA ALA A 36 29.62 20.05 -40.88
C ALA A 36 30.95 19.29 -40.66
N ILE A 37 31.11 18.11 -41.25
CA ILE A 37 32.33 17.30 -41.13
C ILE A 37 33.46 17.86 -42.03
N SER A 38 33.11 18.42 -43.19
CA SER A 38 34.11 18.99 -44.12
C SER A 38 34.64 20.36 -43.65
N ALA A 39 33.84 21.15 -42.93
CA ALA A 39 34.30 22.42 -42.34
C ALA A 39 35.31 22.24 -41.18
N ALA A 40 35.28 21.10 -40.48
CA ALA A 40 36.19 20.82 -39.36
C ALA A 40 37.63 20.48 -39.80
N GLN A 41 37.85 20.10 -41.07
CA GLN A 41 39.17 19.68 -41.56
C GLN A 41 39.99 20.82 -42.20
N ALA A 42 39.41 22.02 -42.40
CA ALA A 42 40.09 23.15 -43.04
C ALA A 42 40.55 24.26 -42.07
N GLY A 43 40.21 24.16 -40.78
CA GLY A 43 40.57 25.18 -39.78
C GLY A 43 41.92 24.87 -39.14
N GLY A 44 42.93 25.67 -39.49
CA GLY A 44 44.28 25.59 -38.93
C GLY A 44 44.31 25.63 -37.40
N PHE A 45 45.39 25.06 -36.86
CA PHE A 45 45.82 25.07 -35.46
C PHE A 45 45.60 26.46 -34.82
N LEU A 46 44.43 26.67 -34.22
CA LEU A 46 44.21 27.79 -33.31
C LEU A 46 44.97 27.47 -32.03
N ALA A 47 45.73 28.45 -31.55
CA ALA A 47 46.43 28.41 -30.28
C ALA A 47 45.50 27.90 -29.17
N PRO A 48 46.01 27.14 -28.18
CA PRO A 48 45.18 26.56 -27.12
C PRO A 48 44.37 27.66 -26.47
N ALA A 49 43.06 27.68 -26.78
CA ALA A 49 42.12 28.54 -26.12
C ALA A 49 42.21 28.20 -24.63
N GLU A 50 42.57 29.19 -23.84
CA GLU A 50 42.60 29.12 -22.38
C GLU A 50 41.24 28.58 -21.94
N LEU A 51 41.22 27.30 -21.55
CA LEU A 51 40.03 26.56 -21.15
C LEU A 51 39.45 27.30 -19.95
N GLN A 52 38.49 28.18 -20.19
CA GLN A 52 37.71 28.76 -19.12
C GLN A 52 37.08 27.60 -18.37
N PRO A 53 37.29 27.48 -17.04
CA PRO A 53 36.72 26.40 -16.28
C PRO A 53 35.21 26.44 -16.48
N MET A 54 34.66 25.37 -17.05
CA MET A 54 33.22 25.28 -17.24
C MET A 54 32.55 25.54 -15.88
N PRO A 55 31.52 26.39 -15.82
CA PRO A 55 30.81 26.63 -14.58
C PRO A 55 30.33 25.29 -14.03
N ALA A 56 30.48 25.08 -12.73
CA ALA A 56 30.13 23.87 -11.99
C ALA A 56 28.61 23.60 -11.96
N ALA A 57 27.99 23.49 -13.14
CA ALA A 57 26.55 23.36 -13.35
C ALA A 57 26.06 21.89 -13.35
N ALA A 58 26.93 20.91 -13.04
CA ALA A 58 26.60 19.49 -13.11
C ALA A 58 25.99 18.90 -11.82
N GLU A 59 26.17 19.53 -10.66
CA GLU A 59 25.68 18.98 -9.38
C GLU A 59 24.14 18.83 -9.27
N PRO A 60 23.29 19.77 -9.73
CA PRO A 60 21.84 19.59 -9.59
C PRO A 60 21.28 18.47 -10.49
N ALA A 61 21.96 18.15 -11.61
CA ALA A 61 21.55 17.11 -12.54
C ALA A 61 21.87 15.70 -12.04
N VAL A 62 23.03 15.50 -11.41
CA VAL A 62 23.41 14.19 -10.82
C VAL A 62 22.52 13.87 -9.61
N ALA A 63 22.26 14.86 -8.75
CA ALA A 63 21.31 14.69 -7.65
C ALA A 63 19.91 14.34 -8.18
N ALA A 64 19.47 14.92 -9.31
CA ALA A 64 18.17 14.59 -9.94
C ALA A 64 18.13 13.20 -10.58
N TYR A 65 19.28 12.71 -11.04
CA TYR A 65 19.40 11.39 -11.66
C TYR A 65 19.43 10.25 -10.63
N GLU A 66 20.07 10.44 -9.48
CA GLU A 66 20.03 9.47 -8.39
C GLU A 66 18.65 9.38 -7.70
N ARG A 67 17.82 10.42 -7.85
CA ARG A 67 16.44 10.53 -7.31
C ARG A 67 15.39 9.66 -8.02
N GLY A 68 15.75 8.93 -9.07
CA GLY A 68 14.79 8.20 -9.91
C GLY A 68 15.14 6.73 -10.16
N ARG A 69 16.01 6.10 -9.36
CA ARG A 69 16.22 4.66 -9.49
C ARG A 69 15.11 3.90 -8.79
N ASP A 70 14.36 3.15 -9.59
CA ASP A 70 13.41 2.15 -9.12
C ASP A 70 14.16 1.17 -8.20
N GLU A 71 13.94 1.29 -6.89
CA GLU A 71 14.50 0.38 -5.90
C GLU A 71 13.61 -0.85 -5.77
N ILE A 72 14.19 -2.03 -5.98
CA ILE A 72 13.56 -3.29 -5.58
C ILE A 72 13.64 -3.38 -4.06
N ARG A 73 12.48 -3.43 -3.41
CA ARG A 73 12.35 -3.65 -1.97
C ARG A 73 11.65 -4.98 -1.71
N ALA A 74 11.76 -5.46 -0.48
CA ALA A 74 11.13 -6.70 -0.04
C ALA A 74 10.20 -6.43 1.14
N PHE A 75 9.02 -7.05 1.10
CA PHE A 75 8.11 -7.18 2.23
C PHE A 75 8.11 -8.64 2.69
N GLU A 76 8.36 -8.86 3.98
CA GLU A 76 8.40 -10.19 4.59
C GLU A 76 7.42 -10.25 5.76
N ASP A 77 6.65 -11.33 5.81
CA ASP A 77 5.78 -11.66 6.94
C ASP A 77 5.74 -13.18 7.15
N GLY A 78 5.52 -13.62 8.38
CA GLY A 78 5.80 -14.99 8.78
C GLY A 78 4.92 -15.53 9.90
N ASP A 79 5.40 -16.62 10.50
CA ASP A 79 4.80 -17.34 11.62
C ASP A 79 3.58 -18.20 11.26
N TRP A 80 3.55 -18.72 10.02
CA TRP A 80 2.50 -19.61 9.55
C TRP A 80 2.82 -21.08 9.89
N THR A 81 1.79 -21.79 10.35
CA THR A 81 1.89 -23.23 10.60
C THR A 81 1.82 -24.02 9.29
N PHE A 82 1.00 -23.57 8.34
CA PHE A 82 0.76 -24.26 7.08
C PHE A 82 1.20 -23.44 5.86
N GLU A 83 1.80 -24.11 4.86
CA GLU A 83 2.23 -23.46 3.61
C GLU A 83 1.06 -22.81 2.88
N SER A 84 -0.11 -23.45 2.88
CA SER A 84 -1.32 -22.94 2.24
C SER A 84 -1.79 -21.61 2.81
N GLU A 85 -1.63 -21.41 4.12
CA GLU A 85 -1.98 -20.16 4.80
C GLU A 85 -0.98 -19.07 4.43
N ALA A 86 0.33 -19.37 4.51
CA ALA A 86 1.39 -18.46 4.07
C ALA A 86 1.21 -18.04 2.60
N ARG A 87 0.84 -18.98 1.73
CA ARG A 87 0.58 -18.71 0.31
C ARG A 87 -0.67 -17.84 0.10
N SER A 88 -1.75 -18.10 0.83
CA SER A 88 -2.95 -17.25 0.77
C SER A 88 -2.63 -15.81 1.23
N ALA A 89 -1.90 -15.68 2.33
CA ALA A 89 -1.40 -14.41 2.86
C ALA A 89 -0.53 -13.66 1.85
N MET A 90 0.41 -14.36 1.21
CA MET A 90 1.28 -13.82 0.17
C MET A 90 0.49 -13.26 -1.02
N GLU A 91 -0.51 -13.99 -1.54
CA GLU A 91 -1.33 -13.52 -2.67
C GLU A 91 -2.20 -12.31 -2.30
N GLN A 92 -2.71 -12.25 -1.05
CA GLN A 92 -3.39 -11.06 -0.55
C GLN A 92 -2.45 -9.86 -0.51
N THR A 93 -1.25 -10.02 0.06
CA THR A 93 -0.23 -8.96 0.12
C THR A 93 0.18 -8.48 -1.27
N LYS A 94 0.42 -9.40 -2.20
CA LYS A 94 0.72 -9.08 -3.60
C LYS A 94 -0.40 -8.25 -4.23
N THR A 95 -1.65 -8.68 -4.06
CA THR A 95 -2.82 -7.94 -4.56
C THR A 95 -2.93 -6.56 -3.91
N GLY A 96 -2.70 -6.46 -2.60
CA GLY A 96 -2.72 -5.21 -1.86
C GLY A 96 -1.63 -4.23 -2.31
N LEU A 97 -0.41 -4.71 -2.54
CA LEU A 97 0.69 -3.93 -3.10
C LEU A 97 0.36 -3.41 -4.50
N THR A 98 -0.15 -4.27 -5.39
CA THR A 98 -0.59 -3.85 -6.73
C THR A 98 -1.69 -2.78 -6.66
N ASN A 99 -2.68 -2.95 -5.78
CA ASN A 99 -3.75 -1.98 -5.59
C ASN A 99 -3.25 -0.65 -5.00
N ALA A 100 -2.17 -0.69 -4.22
CA ALA A 100 -1.48 0.48 -3.69
C ALA A 100 -0.51 1.12 -4.70
N GLY A 101 -0.45 0.63 -5.94
CA GLY A 101 0.37 1.19 -7.02
C GLY A 101 1.82 0.70 -7.06
N PHE A 102 2.18 -0.31 -6.27
CA PHE A 102 3.50 -0.94 -6.36
C PHE A 102 3.55 -1.99 -7.47
N SER A 103 4.70 -2.08 -8.15
CA SER A 103 4.93 -3.12 -9.16
C SER A 103 5.57 -4.34 -8.50
N VAL A 104 4.82 -5.42 -8.35
CA VAL A 104 5.33 -6.66 -7.75
C VAL A 104 6.24 -7.39 -8.74
N VAL A 105 7.47 -7.67 -8.32
CA VAL A 105 8.51 -8.35 -9.12
C VAL A 105 8.49 -9.85 -8.85
N SER A 106 8.47 -10.25 -7.59
CA SER A 106 8.50 -11.66 -7.19
C SER A 106 7.68 -11.88 -5.92
N ALA A 107 7.15 -13.10 -5.74
CA ALA A 107 6.44 -13.50 -4.53
C ALA A 107 6.69 -14.99 -4.28
N GLN A 108 7.24 -15.33 -3.12
CA GLN A 108 7.63 -16.71 -2.78
C GLN A 108 7.32 -17.03 -1.32
N VAL A 109 6.95 -18.30 -1.07
CA VAL A 109 6.79 -18.88 0.26
C VAL A 109 8.02 -19.72 0.57
N TYR A 110 8.56 -19.56 1.76
CA TYR A 110 9.76 -20.22 2.25
C TYR A 110 9.44 -21.07 3.48
N LYS A 111 10.22 -22.13 3.67
CA LYS A 111 10.18 -23.00 4.84
C LYS A 111 11.43 -22.79 5.71
N ARG A 112 11.26 -22.39 6.97
CA ARG A 112 12.28 -22.39 8.03
C ARG A 112 12.34 -23.77 8.65
N SER A 113 13.53 -24.36 8.69
CA SER A 113 13.77 -25.68 9.29
C SER A 113 13.83 -25.65 10.82
N GLU A 114 14.04 -24.48 11.42
CA GLU A 114 14.45 -24.34 12.84
C GLU A 114 13.32 -23.92 13.79
N PHE A 115 12.12 -23.62 13.27
CA PHE A 115 11.04 -23.02 14.05
C PHE A 115 9.76 -23.86 14.03
N PRO A 116 8.97 -23.82 15.12
CA PRO A 116 7.66 -24.49 15.17
C PRO A 116 6.65 -23.91 14.16
N TRP A 117 6.91 -22.71 13.64
CA TRP A 117 6.13 -22.05 12.61
C TRP A 117 6.98 -21.97 11.34
N PRO A 118 6.89 -23.00 10.49
CA PRO A 118 7.91 -23.19 9.49
C PRO A 118 7.71 -22.29 8.27
N TYR A 119 6.56 -21.64 8.07
CA TYR A 119 6.32 -20.92 6.81
C TYR A 119 6.33 -19.39 6.99
N PHE A 120 7.01 -18.72 6.06
CA PHE A 120 6.96 -17.27 5.87
C PHE A 120 6.96 -16.96 4.37
N TYR A 121 6.60 -15.74 3.99
CA TYR A 121 6.64 -15.33 2.59
C TYR A 121 7.42 -14.03 2.41
N LYS A 122 7.94 -13.85 1.20
CA LYS A 122 8.61 -12.64 0.75
C LYS A 122 7.94 -12.16 -0.54
N VAL A 123 7.60 -10.88 -0.60
CA VAL A 123 7.12 -10.21 -1.81
C VAL A 123 8.10 -9.10 -2.15
N GLU A 124 8.76 -9.22 -3.30
CA GLU A 124 9.63 -8.18 -3.83
C GLU A 124 8.85 -7.29 -4.78
N PHE A 125 9.06 -5.98 -4.67
CA PHE A 125 8.32 -4.99 -5.44
C PHE A 125 9.18 -3.77 -5.71
N ILE A 126 8.86 -3.06 -6.79
CA ILE A 126 9.46 -1.78 -7.13
C ILE A 126 8.61 -0.69 -6.48
N SER A 127 9.27 0.18 -5.71
CA SER A 127 8.66 1.40 -5.23
C SER A 127 8.49 2.39 -6.36
N PRO A 128 7.34 3.08 -6.48
CA PRO A 128 7.26 4.26 -7.32
C PRO A 128 8.35 5.26 -6.92
N ASN A 129 9.10 5.76 -7.90
CA ASN A 129 10.17 6.73 -7.69
C ASN A 129 9.68 7.98 -6.95
N GLY A 130 10.51 8.47 -6.02
CA GLY A 130 10.27 9.73 -5.31
C GLY A 130 9.32 9.67 -4.11
N TYR A 131 8.80 8.48 -3.75
CA TYR A 131 7.98 8.31 -2.55
C TYR A 131 8.73 7.54 -1.47
N HIS A 132 8.88 8.16 -0.30
CA HIS A 132 9.19 7.42 0.90
C HIS A 132 7.89 6.78 1.39
N TYR A 133 7.96 5.52 1.80
CA TYR A 133 6.81 4.82 2.35
C TYR A 133 7.23 4.00 3.55
N GLN A 134 6.26 3.76 4.43
CA GLN A 134 6.43 2.95 5.61
C GLN A 134 5.25 1.99 5.71
N PHE A 135 5.53 0.70 5.79
CA PHE A 135 4.54 -0.27 6.24
C PHE A 135 4.32 -0.08 7.73
N LYS A 136 3.07 0.10 8.12
CA LYS A 136 2.64 0.07 9.51
C LYS A 136 1.73 -1.14 9.71
N THR A 137 1.74 -1.65 10.92
CA THR A 137 0.88 -2.76 11.34
C THR A 137 -0.07 -2.25 12.39
N HIS A 138 -1.36 -2.48 12.17
CA HIS A 138 -2.41 -2.30 13.15
C HIS A 138 -2.86 -3.67 13.66
N GLN A 139 -2.97 -3.82 14.98
CA GLN A 139 -3.37 -5.06 15.62
C GLN A 139 -4.38 -4.77 16.72
N GLN A 140 -5.46 -5.53 16.72
CA GLN A 140 -6.51 -5.48 17.76
C GLN A 140 -7.00 -6.90 18.01
N GLY A 141 -7.53 -7.18 19.20
CA GLY A 141 -7.80 -8.55 19.62
C GLY A 141 -8.80 -8.69 20.77
N GLU A 142 -8.92 -9.94 21.24
CA GLU A 142 -9.74 -10.41 22.37
C GLU A 142 -11.11 -11.03 22.00
N TRP A 143 -11.36 -11.34 20.72
CA TRP A 143 -12.58 -12.05 20.33
C TRP A 143 -12.55 -13.53 20.69
N THR A 144 -13.70 -14.10 21.06
CA THR A 144 -13.82 -15.53 21.36
C THR A 144 -13.94 -16.36 20.09
N PHE A 145 -14.51 -15.78 19.03
CA PHE A 145 -14.74 -16.47 17.76
C PHE A 145 -13.97 -15.82 16.61
N GLU A 146 -13.46 -16.64 15.70
CA GLU A 146 -12.76 -16.17 14.49
C GLU A 146 -13.66 -15.29 13.61
N SER A 147 -14.95 -15.62 13.51
CA SER A 147 -15.93 -14.86 12.73
C SER A 147 -16.13 -13.43 13.25
N GLU A 148 -16.10 -13.23 14.56
CA GLU A 148 -16.18 -11.91 15.19
C GLU A 148 -14.93 -11.10 14.89
N ALA A 149 -13.74 -11.70 15.06
CA ALA A 149 -12.48 -11.07 14.72
C ALA A 149 -12.40 -10.70 13.23
N ARG A 150 -12.91 -11.57 12.34
CA ARG A 150 -12.97 -11.31 10.90
C ARG A 150 -13.91 -10.16 10.56
N SER A 151 -15.10 -10.11 11.17
CA SER A 151 -16.03 -9.01 10.96
C SER A 151 -15.45 -7.67 11.45
N ALA A 152 -14.78 -7.69 12.62
CA ALA A 152 -14.10 -6.50 13.15
C ALA A 152 -12.95 -6.05 12.24
N MET A 153 -12.15 -6.99 11.73
CA MET A 153 -11.08 -6.72 10.77
C MET A 153 -11.63 -6.09 9.48
N GLU A 154 -12.70 -6.63 8.90
CA GLU A 154 -13.31 -6.09 7.67
C GLU A 154 -13.81 -4.65 7.88
N GLN A 155 -14.41 -4.37 9.03
CA GLN A 155 -14.82 -3.00 9.40
C GLN A 155 -13.62 -2.06 9.52
N ALA A 156 -12.55 -2.51 10.19
CA ALA A 156 -11.32 -1.72 10.31
C ALA A 156 -10.67 -1.48 8.94
N VAL A 157 -10.58 -2.49 8.07
CA VAL A 157 -10.08 -2.35 6.68
C VAL A 157 -10.89 -1.31 5.91
N ALA A 158 -12.22 -1.32 6.02
CA ALA A 158 -13.06 -0.31 5.42
C ALA A 158 -12.77 1.09 5.99
N GLY A 159 -12.57 1.20 7.30
CA GLY A 159 -12.13 2.43 7.97
C GLY A 159 -10.82 2.96 7.42
N PHE A 160 -9.78 2.13 7.35
CA PHE A 160 -8.47 2.49 6.76
C PHE A 160 -8.61 3.01 5.32
N LYS A 161 -9.36 2.30 4.48
CA LYS A 161 -9.61 2.72 3.09
C LYS A 161 -10.36 4.04 3.00
N ASN A 162 -11.38 4.24 3.84
CA ASN A 162 -12.15 5.49 3.89
C ASN A 162 -11.32 6.69 4.38
N SER A 163 -10.27 6.42 5.16
CA SER A 163 -9.28 7.42 5.59
C SER A 163 -8.19 7.70 4.56
N GLY A 164 -8.17 6.99 3.43
CA GLY A 164 -7.16 7.15 2.38
C GLY A 164 -5.91 6.27 2.54
N TYR A 165 -5.87 5.38 3.53
CA TYR A 165 -4.77 4.43 3.67
C TYR A 165 -4.89 3.28 2.67
N SER A 166 -3.75 2.87 2.10
CA SER A 166 -3.66 1.69 1.26
C SER A 166 -3.45 0.45 2.13
N VAL A 167 -4.48 -0.38 2.26
CA VAL A 167 -4.41 -1.65 3.00
C VAL A 167 -3.76 -2.70 2.11
N ILE A 168 -2.68 -3.31 2.62
CA ILE A 168 -1.90 -4.33 1.94
C ILE A 168 -2.44 -5.72 2.27
N SER A 169 -2.68 -6.00 3.54
CA SER A 169 -3.22 -7.28 4.00
C SER A 169 -4.04 -7.11 5.26
N GLY A 170 -4.98 -8.02 5.48
CA GLY A 170 -5.79 -8.12 6.69
C GLY A 170 -5.99 -9.58 7.01
N GLN A 171 -5.54 -10.02 8.18
CA GLN A 171 -5.54 -11.42 8.59
C GLN A 171 -6.04 -11.58 10.02
N VAL A 172 -6.71 -12.69 10.28
CA VAL A 172 -7.15 -13.11 11.60
C VAL A 172 -6.23 -14.22 12.09
N PHE A 173 -5.79 -14.10 13.33
CA PHE A 173 -4.88 -15.00 13.98
C PHE A 173 -5.47 -15.49 15.30
N LYS A 174 -5.07 -16.69 15.69
CA LYS A 174 -5.32 -17.24 17.02
C LYS A 174 -4.15 -16.87 17.93
N ARG A 175 -4.40 -16.35 19.13
CA ARG A 175 -3.35 -16.03 20.10
C ARG A 175 -2.65 -17.31 20.56
N SER A 176 -1.31 -17.28 20.62
CA SER A 176 -0.51 -18.39 21.13
C SER A 176 -0.55 -18.48 22.65
N ASP A 177 -0.61 -17.33 23.33
CA ASP A 177 -0.67 -17.20 24.78
C ASP A 177 -2.09 -17.41 25.34
N TYR A 178 -3.12 -17.13 24.54
CA TYR A 178 -4.52 -17.37 24.87
C TYR A 178 -5.25 -18.05 23.71
N PRO A 179 -5.23 -19.40 23.64
CA PRO A 179 -5.78 -20.13 22.49
C PRO A 179 -7.31 -20.02 22.35
N TRP A 180 -7.99 -19.37 23.28
CA TRP A 180 -9.43 -19.10 23.18
C TRP A 180 -9.74 -17.72 22.58
N HIS A 181 -8.70 -16.91 22.31
CA HIS A 181 -8.85 -15.58 21.77
C HIS A 181 -8.26 -15.45 20.37
N TYR A 182 -9.00 -14.73 19.53
CA TYR A 182 -8.60 -14.31 18.20
C TYR A 182 -8.21 -12.84 18.22
N TYR A 183 -7.32 -12.48 17.32
CA TYR A 183 -6.94 -11.11 17.02
C TYR A 183 -6.83 -10.93 15.52
N TYR A 184 -6.86 -9.70 15.04
CA TYR A 184 -6.56 -9.40 13.64
C TYR A 184 -5.33 -8.53 13.52
N LYS A 185 -4.65 -8.62 12.38
CA LYS A 185 -3.52 -7.78 11.97
C LYS A 185 -3.86 -7.18 10.62
N ILE A 186 -3.70 -5.87 10.48
CA ILE A 186 -3.84 -5.14 9.23
C ILE A 186 -2.49 -4.50 8.93
N VAL A 187 -1.93 -4.80 7.75
CA VAL A 187 -0.75 -4.12 7.24
C VAL A 187 -1.22 -3.06 6.25
N TYR A 188 -0.76 -1.83 6.46
CA TYR A 188 -1.11 -0.71 5.60
C TYR A 188 0.13 0.14 5.30
N VAL A 189 0.08 0.87 4.19
CA VAL A 189 1.16 1.77 3.77
C VAL A 189 0.82 3.19 4.17
N VAL A 190 1.81 3.87 4.74
CA VAL A 190 1.83 5.31 4.97
C VAL A 190 2.92 5.90 4.08
N LEU A 191 2.56 6.89 3.28
CA LEU A 191 3.53 7.69 2.53
C LEU A 191 4.23 8.64 3.50
N ARG A 192 5.56 8.68 3.47
CA ARG A 192 6.38 9.64 4.21
C ARG A 192 6.70 10.80 3.29
N ASP A 193 6.49 12.00 3.83
CA ASP A 193 6.65 13.28 3.13
C ASP A 193 7.94 14.00 3.54
N ASP A 194 9.06 13.28 3.73
CA ASP A 194 10.39 13.86 3.95
C ASP A 194 10.97 14.59 2.72
N TYR A 195 10.11 14.99 1.78
CA TYR A 195 10.41 15.73 0.56
C TYR A 195 9.66 17.09 0.58
N PRO A 196 10.25 18.21 0.09
CA PRO A 196 9.79 19.57 0.39
C PRO A 196 8.53 19.97 -0.38
N HIS A 197 7.38 19.44 0.03
CA HIS A 197 6.07 19.98 -0.31
C HIS A 197 5.30 20.30 0.97
N PRO A 198 4.58 21.44 1.03
CA PRO A 198 3.79 21.83 2.19
C PRO A 198 2.72 20.76 2.48
N GLN A 199 2.82 20.16 3.67
CA GLN A 199 2.04 19.00 4.07
C GLN A 199 0.54 19.31 4.18
N PRO A 200 -0.37 18.46 3.68
CA PRO A 200 -1.61 18.24 4.40
C PRO A 200 -1.24 17.53 5.73
N PRO A 201 -1.75 17.98 6.89
CA PRO A 201 -1.43 17.37 8.17
C PRO A 201 -1.66 15.86 8.09
N GLN A 202 -0.60 15.07 8.30
CA GLN A 202 -0.76 13.65 8.54
C GLN A 202 -1.40 13.54 9.91
N ASP A 203 -2.73 13.48 9.94
CA ASP A 203 -3.47 13.25 11.18
C ASP A 203 -3.18 11.82 11.64
N GLU A 204 -2.15 11.72 12.49
CA GLU A 204 -1.77 10.51 13.20
C GLU A 204 -3.03 9.86 13.77
N MET A 205 -3.11 8.53 13.66
CA MET A 205 -4.22 7.78 14.24
C MET A 205 -4.32 8.14 15.72
N GLN A 206 -5.44 8.76 16.10
CA GLN A 206 -5.70 9.17 17.46
C GLN A 206 -6.56 8.12 18.16
N VAL A 207 -6.38 8.02 19.47
CA VAL A 207 -7.13 7.10 20.32
C VAL A 207 -7.94 7.93 21.30
N LEU A 208 -9.27 7.85 21.21
CA LEU A 208 -10.19 8.39 22.19
C LEU A 208 -10.63 7.26 23.13
N ASN A 209 -10.25 7.38 24.40
CA ASN A 209 -10.71 6.49 25.45
C ASN A 209 -11.85 7.14 26.26
N GLY A 210 -12.79 6.34 26.74
CA GLY A 210 -13.81 6.79 27.69
C GLY A 210 -14.19 5.71 28.70
N GLY A 211 -14.67 6.16 29.86
CA GLY A 211 -14.97 5.32 31.03
C GLY A 211 -14.25 5.80 32.29
N PRO A 212 -14.34 5.06 33.42
CA PRO A 212 -15.04 3.77 33.56
C PRO A 212 -16.57 3.90 33.58
N TYR A 213 -17.26 2.85 33.09
CA TYR A 213 -18.71 2.65 33.20
C TYR A 213 -19.02 1.41 34.03
N LYS A 214 -20.16 1.43 34.74
CA LYS A 214 -20.60 0.29 35.57
C LYS A 214 -21.18 -0.86 34.73
N HIS A 215 -21.84 -0.54 33.62
CA HIS A 215 -22.50 -1.50 32.75
C HIS A 215 -22.03 -1.36 31.30
N GLU A 216 -22.01 -2.49 30.58
CA GLU A 216 -21.61 -2.54 29.17
C GLU A 216 -22.48 -1.64 28.29
N ASP A 217 -23.80 -1.62 28.52
CA ASP A 217 -24.75 -0.81 27.75
C ASP A 217 -24.51 0.70 27.89
N GLN A 218 -24.00 1.13 29.06
CA GLN A 218 -23.60 2.52 29.29
C GLN A 218 -22.36 2.87 28.47
N ALA A 219 -21.34 2.00 28.50
CA ALA A 219 -20.12 2.18 27.70
C ALA A 219 -20.46 2.17 26.19
N ARG A 220 -21.33 1.25 25.75
CA ARG A 220 -21.78 1.13 24.37
C ARG A 220 -22.56 2.35 23.89
N SER A 221 -23.47 2.88 24.71
CA SER A 221 -24.20 4.12 24.40
C SER A 221 -23.28 5.31 24.30
N ALA A 222 -22.36 5.49 25.26
CA ALA A 222 -21.39 6.58 25.25
C ALA A 222 -20.43 6.48 24.05
N MET A 223 -19.97 5.27 23.71
CA MET A 223 -19.15 5.03 22.53
C MET A 223 -19.87 5.42 21.24
N ARG A 224 -21.15 5.04 21.08
CA ARG A 224 -21.96 5.41 19.90
C ARG A 224 -22.12 6.92 19.77
N GLU A 225 -22.37 7.61 20.87
CA GLU A 225 -22.49 9.08 20.89
C GLU A 225 -21.18 9.76 20.49
N ARG A 226 -20.05 9.32 21.07
CA ARG A 226 -18.72 9.86 20.74
C ARG A 226 -18.33 9.57 19.29
N LYS A 227 -18.60 8.36 18.82
CA LYS A 227 -18.42 7.96 17.42
C LYS A 227 -19.19 8.90 16.48
N ALA A 228 -20.49 9.10 16.72
CA ALA A 228 -21.31 10.00 15.92
C ALA A 228 -20.86 11.47 16.01
N GLY A 229 -20.29 11.89 17.14
CA GLY A 229 -19.65 13.20 17.28
C GLY A 229 -18.43 13.37 16.38
N LEU A 230 -17.53 12.38 16.37
CA LEU A 230 -16.33 12.36 15.51
C LEU A 230 -16.70 12.37 14.03
N GLU A 231 -17.65 11.52 13.62
CA GLU A 231 -18.12 11.46 12.24
C GLU A 231 -18.73 12.79 11.78
N ARG A 232 -19.53 13.46 12.63
CA ARG A 232 -20.07 14.80 12.35
C ARG A 232 -18.98 15.88 12.25
N ALA A 233 -17.90 15.72 12.98
CA ALA A 233 -16.74 16.62 12.94
C ALA A 233 -15.79 16.33 11.77
N GLY A 234 -16.12 15.38 10.88
CA GLY A 234 -15.33 15.05 9.69
C GLY A 234 -14.16 14.10 9.95
N TYR A 235 -14.14 13.43 11.11
CA TYR A 235 -13.19 12.35 11.37
C TYR A 235 -13.71 11.03 10.83
N VAL A 236 -12.80 10.16 10.40
CA VAL A 236 -13.08 8.77 10.04
C VAL A 236 -12.75 7.90 11.24
N VAL A 237 -13.75 7.17 11.70
CA VAL A 237 -13.59 6.19 12.78
C VAL A 237 -13.09 4.89 12.17
N ILE A 238 -11.89 4.47 12.59
CA ILE A 238 -11.20 3.27 12.10
C ILE A 238 -11.70 2.05 12.87
N SER A 239 -11.68 2.12 14.20
CA SER A 239 -12.16 1.05 15.08
C SER A 239 -12.88 1.64 16.29
N ALA A 240 -13.82 0.88 16.85
CA ALA A 240 -14.51 1.24 18.08
C ALA A 240 -14.84 -0.02 18.87
N GLU A 241 -14.29 -0.16 20.06
CA GLU A 241 -14.42 -1.36 20.89
C GLU A 241 -14.78 -1.04 22.35
N ILE A 242 -15.44 -2.01 23.00
CA ILE A 242 -15.68 -1.97 24.44
C ILE A 242 -14.65 -2.87 25.11
N VAL A 243 -13.86 -2.28 26.01
CA VAL A 243 -12.86 -2.99 26.81
C VAL A 243 -13.45 -3.28 28.18
N ARG A 244 -13.39 -4.54 28.61
CA ARG A 244 -13.89 -4.98 29.92
C ARG A 244 -12.72 -5.23 30.85
N LEU A 245 -12.64 -4.51 31.97
CA LEU A 245 -11.68 -4.82 33.02
C LEU A 245 -12.21 -5.94 33.93
N PRO A 246 -11.36 -6.93 34.28
CA PRO A 246 -11.76 -8.02 35.15
C PRO A 246 -11.97 -7.56 36.60
N TRP A 247 -11.17 -6.60 37.09
CA TRP A 247 -11.29 -6.08 38.45
C TRP A 247 -10.74 -4.63 38.58
N PRO A 248 -11.52 -3.66 39.10
CA PRO A 248 -12.96 -3.74 39.35
C PRO A 248 -13.72 -4.02 38.05
N LYS A 249 -14.90 -4.67 38.13
CA LYS A 249 -15.74 -4.89 36.95
C LYS A 249 -16.20 -3.54 36.42
N ALA A 250 -15.52 -3.06 35.41
CA ALA A 250 -15.74 -1.78 34.76
C ALA A 250 -15.59 -1.93 33.25
N TYR A 251 -16.32 -1.10 32.52
CA TYR A 251 -16.33 -1.08 31.08
C TYR A 251 -15.74 0.25 30.60
N PHE A 252 -14.88 0.19 29.60
CA PHE A 252 -14.33 1.35 28.90
C PHE A 252 -14.68 1.20 27.44
N PHE A 253 -14.60 2.30 26.70
CA PHE A 253 -14.55 2.22 25.25
C PHE A 253 -13.25 2.82 24.74
N ARG A 254 -12.83 2.34 23.57
CA ARG A 254 -11.70 2.85 22.82
C ARG A 254 -12.16 3.09 21.39
N ILE A 255 -11.96 4.30 20.89
CA ILE A 255 -12.27 4.68 19.50
C ILE A 255 -10.96 5.13 18.86
N GLU A 256 -10.55 4.42 17.82
CA GLU A 256 -9.45 4.86 16.96
C GLU A 256 -10.02 5.64 15.79
N TYR A 257 -9.48 6.82 15.55
CA TYR A 257 -9.96 7.71 14.50
C TYR A 257 -8.80 8.48 13.87
N THR A 258 -9.05 9.01 12.68
CA THR A 258 -8.14 9.92 11.99
C THR A 258 -8.98 10.99 11.30
N LYS A 259 -8.38 12.13 10.98
CA LYS A 259 -9.08 13.12 10.18
C LYS A 259 -9.24 12.58 8.77
N ARG A 260 -10.38 12.83 8.14
CA ARG A 260 -10.55 12.51 6.73
C ARG A 260 -9.53 13.34 5.95
N GLN A 261 -8.50 12.71 5.39
CA GLN A 261 -7.74 13.35 4.33
C GLN A 261 -8.74 13.67 3.21
N GLY A 262 -8.60 14.84 2.58
CA GLY A 262 -9.53 15.32 1.55
C GLY A 262 -9.98 14.18 0.64
N HIS A 263 -11.26 14.18 0.23
CA HIS A 263 -11.98 13.05 -0.38
C HIS A 263 -11.27 12.38 -1.59
N ASP A 264 -10.25 13.04 -2.13
CA ASP A 264 -9.20 12.51 -2.97
C ASP A 264 -7.96 12.18 -2.12
N GLY A 265 -8.00 11.07 -1.36
CA GLY A 265 -6.76 10.50 -0.79
C GLY A 265 -5.69 10.43 -1.88
N PRO A 266 -4.37 10.46 -1.55
CA PRO A 266 -3.31 10.62 -2.53
C PRO A 266 -3.54 9.68 -3.71
N ARG A 267 -4.02 10.24 -4.83
CA ARG A 267 -4.19 9.49 -6.06
C ARG A 267 -2.77 9.30 -6.55
N TYR A 268 -2.23 8.10 -6.35
CA TYR A 268 -0.96 7.72 -6.95
C TYR A 268 -1.00 8.19 -8.41
N PRO A 269 -0.08 9.04 -8.85
CA PRO A 269 -0.02 9.39 -10.26
C PRO A 269 0.17 8.07 -10.99
N ARG A 270 -0.86 7.64 -11.74
CA ARG A 270 -0.71 6.48 -12.61
C ARG A 270 0.49 6.80 -13.50
N PRO A 271 1.50 5.92 -13.60
CA PRO A 271 2.60 6.14 -14.52
C PRO A 271 1.97 6.44 -15.87
N ARG A 272 2.25 7.65 -16.41
CA ARG A 272 1.79 8.00 -17.75
C ARG A 272 2.36 6.93 -18.66
N GLY A 273 1.49 6.13 -19.28
CA GLY A 273 1.92 5.11 -20.23
C GLY A 273 2.86 5.77 -21.23
N ARG A 274 4.10 5.26 -21.29
CA ARG A 274 5.01 5.54 -22.40
C ARG A 274 4.62 4.67 -23.58
#